data_AF-A0A351F2I9-F1
#
_entry.id   AF-A0A351F2I9-F1
#
_cell.length_a   1.000
_cell.length_b   1.000
_cell.length_c   1.000
_cell.angle_alpha   90.00
_cell.angle_beta   90.00
_cell.angle_gamma   90.00
#
_symmetry.space_group_name_H-M   'P 1'
#
loop_
_entity.id
_entity.type
_entity.pdbx_description
1 polymer ?
#
loop_
_entity_poly.entity_id
_entity_poly.type
_entity_poly.pdbx_seq_one_letter_code
_entity_poly.pdbx_strand_id
1 'polypeptide(L)'
;MDKKIINMFPGKMIIQNPGEKYSDLLKNFVKPFEKDFPKTFDAVDAINFAQQAWNLGCISQFLSEEEFAKNLGDFPFAFSKKENNLLKKMIQAKKSEYAQYDRFISEFKLEPDKNGMMTLTVLTEDKDSFIANQMNDSRYFDDDEDDFNESDYEQGFINRTAIIVKPIQPFYEWIISISPGFPVPPDQEPMIYLIEEDINDFDKWLRKNSEKLFQMALEGWTTNKKQWPQKRSYKLFREWFRVDVATMVYDMEFEPIYKEL
;
A
#
# COMPACT_ATOMS: atom_id res chain seq x y z
N MET A 1 3.24 -3.38 -51.45
CA MET A 1 3.40 -2.17 -50.61
C MET A 1 3.97 -2.63 -49.30
N ASP A 2 5.26 -2.41 -49.10
CA ASP A 2 5.96 -2.81 -47.87
C ASP A 2 5.36 -2.04 -46.70
N LYS A 3 4.77 -2.77 -45.74
CA LYS A 3 4.31 -2.21 -44.48
C LYS A 3 5.55 -1.69 -43.75
N LYS A 4 5.86 -0.40 -43.88
CA LYS A 4 6.82 0.28 -43.01
C LYS A 4 6.32 0.10 -41.58
N ILE A 5 7.00 -0.76 -40.83
CA ILE A 5 6.80 -0.92 -39.38
C ILE A 5 7.25 0.40 -38.77
N ILE A 6 6.30 1.19 -38.28
CA ILE A 6 6.60 2.39 -37.50
C ILE A 6 7.19 1.90 -36.18
N ASN A 7 8.44 2.26 -35.91
CA ASN A 7 9.05 2.00 -34.62
C ASN A 7 8.36 2.89 -33.58
N MET A 8 7.50 2.30 -32.76
CA MET A 8 6.75 3.01 -31.70
C MET A 8 7.56 3.15 -30.41
N PHE A 9 8.81 2.68 -30.35
CA PHE A 9 9.72 2.78 -29.20
C PHE A 9 11.14 3.13 -29.67
N PRO A 10 11.39 4.39 -30.06
CA PRO A 10 12.72 4.81 -30.48
C PRO A 10 13.74 4.59 -29.35
N GLY A 11 14.86 3.90 -29.65
CA GLY A 11 15.95 3.64 -28.70
C GLY A 11 15.95 2.28 -28.01
N LYS A 12 14.87 1.49 -28.08
CA LYS A 12 14.82 0.13 -27.51
C LYS A 12 14.98 -0.95 -28.60
N MET A 13 15.67 -2.04 -28.27
CA MET A 13 15.77 -3.20 -29.17
C MET A 13 14.42 -3.94 -29.19
N ILE A 14 13.56 -3.61 -30.14
CA ILE A 14 12.25 -4.24 -30.29
C ILE A 14 12.43 -5.63 -30.92
N ILE A 15 12.39 -6.67 -30.09
CA ILE A 15 12.17 -8.04 -30.58
C ILE A 15 10.65 -8.21 -30.71
N GLN A 16 10.10 -7.93 -31.90
CA GLN A 16 8.76 -8.42 -32.23
C GLN A 16 8.83 -9.94 -32.27
N ASN A 17 8.15 -10.62 -31.35
CA ASN A 17 8.11 -12.09 -31.34
C ASN A 17 7.61 -12.60 -32.71
N PRO A 18 8.42 -13.37 -33.45
CA PRO A 18 7.94 -14.11 -34.59
C PRO A 18 7.07 -15.27 -34.06
N GLY A 19 5.75 -15.20 -34.25
CA GLY A 19 4.83 -16.32 -33.97
C GLY A 19 3.64 -15.96 -33.08
N GLU A 20 3.88 -15.56 -31.84
CA GLU A 20 2.83 -15.39 -30.83
C GLU A 20 2.53 -13.93 -30.53
N LYS A 21 1.25 -13.55 -30.65
CA LYS A 21 0.80 -12.19 -30.40
C LYS A 21 0.44 -12.01 -28.94
N TYR A 22 1.43 -11.63 -28.13
CA TYR A 22 1.25 -11.44 -26.68
C TYR A 22 0.20 -10.39 -26.32
N SER A 23 -0.11 -9.45 -27.21
CA SER A 23 -1.25 -8.56 -27.00
C SER A 23 -2.60 -9.28 -27.05
N ASP A 24 -2.76 -10.32 -27.87
CA ASP A 24 -3.98 -11.13 -27.88
C ASP A 24 -4.00 -12.09 -26.68
N LEU A 25 -2.85 -12.65 -26.30
CA LEU A 25 -2.72 -13.47 -25.09
C LEU A 25 -3.09 -12.69 -23.83
N LEU A 26 -2.54 -11.48 -23.65
CA LEU A 26 -2.82 -10.65 -22.49
C LEU A 26 -4.29 -10.24 -22.43
N LYS A 27 -4.92 -9.89 -23.57
CA LYS A 27 -6.36 -9.63 -23.65
C LYS A 27 -7.19 -10.84 -23.21
N ASN A 28 -6.86 -12.02 -23.72
CA ASN A 28 -7.57 -13.25 -23.37
C ASN A 28 -7.34 -13.65 -21.90
N PHE A 29 -6.16 -13.36 -21.36
CA PHE A 29 -5.84 -13.58 -19.95
C PHE A 29 -6.64 -12.67 -19.02
N VAL A 30 -6.91 -11.42 -19.41
CA VAL A 30 -7.72 -10.46 -18.64
C VAL A 30 -9.21 -10.82 -18.63
N LYS A 31 -9.72 -11.31 -19.76
CA LYS A 31 -11.16 -11.47 -20.02
C LYS A 31 -11.95 -12.21 -18.91
N PRO A 32 -11.46 -13.31 -18.31
CA PRO A 32 -12.19 -14.00 -17.24
C PRO A 32 -12.36 -13.16 -15.96
N PHE A 33 -11.52 -12.15 -15.77
CA PHE A 33 -11.42 -11.35 -14.55
C PHE A 33 -12.03 -9.95 -14.67
N GLU A 34 -12.59 -9.58 -15.82
CA GLU A 34 -13.13 -8.22 -16.10
C GLU A 34 -14.07 -7.70 -15.00
N LYS A 35 -14.85 -8.58 -14.37
CA LYS A 35 -15.81 -8.23 -13.33
C LYS A 35 -15.22 -8.18 -11.92
N ASP A 36 -14.02 -8.74 -11.74
CA ASP A 36 -13.35 -8.84 -10.45
C ASP A 36 -12.42 -7.64 -10.20
N PHE A 37 -12.04 -6.89 -11.24
CA PHE A 37 -11.25 -5.67 -11.08
C PHE A 37 -11.97 -4.61 -10.23
N PRO A 38 -11.21 -3.79 -9.47
CA PRO A 38 -11.76 -2.63 -8.79
C PRO A 38 -12.53 -1.74 -9.76
N LYS A 39 -13.67 -1.19 -9.31
CA LYS A 39 -14.48 -0.29 -10.15
C LYS A 39 -13.77 1.01 -10.52
N THR A 40 -12.70 1.34 -9.81
CA THR A 40 -11.84 2.49 -10.05
C THR A 40 -10.85 2.26 -11.18
N PHE A 41 -10.58 1.00 -11.56
CA PHE A 41 -9.65 0.70 -12.64
C PHE A 41 -10.24 1.12 -13.98
N ASP A 42 -9.44 1.87 -14.73
CA ASP A 42 -9.66 2.01 -16.16
C ASP A 42 -9.03 0.84 -16.95
N ALA A 43 -9.05 0.94 -18.29
CA ALA A 43 -8.49 -0.11 -19.14
C ALA A 43 -6.96 -0.22 -19.03
N VAL A 44 -6.26 0.88 -18.76
CA VAL A 44 -4.80 0.89 -18.58
C VAL A 44 -4.45 0.24 -17.25
N ASP A 45 -5.17 0.58 -16.17
CA ASP A 45 -4.98 -0.03 -14.85
C ASP A 45 -5.18 -1.54 -14.88
N ALA A 46 -6.23 -2.01 -15.55
CA ALA A 46 -6.51 -3.45 -15.68
C ALA A 46 -5.40 -4.18 -16.45
N ILE A 47 -4.84 -3.57 -17.49
CA ILE A 47 -3.75 -4.16 -18.28
C ILE A 47 -2.43 -4.13 -17.49
N ASN A 48 -2.13 -3.05 -16.77
CA ASN A 48 -1.00 -2.96 -15.84
C ASN A 48 -1.05 -4.08 -14.81
N PHE A 49 -2.19 -4.25 -14.15
CA PHE A 49 -2.38 -5.30 -13.16
C PHE A 49 -2.21 -6.70 -13.76
N ALA A 50 -2.73 -6.91 -14.97
CA ALA A 50 -2.60 -8.18 -15.68
C ALA A 50 -1.15 -8.47 -16.11
N GLN A 51 -0.39 -7.46 -16.54
CA GLN A 51 1.04 -7.59 -16.82
C GLN A 51 1.79 -8.07 -15.58
N GLN A 52 1.52 -7.47 -14.41
CA GLN A 52 2.16 -7.88 -13.16
C GLN A 52 1.82 -9.33 -12.81
N ALA A 53 0.54 -9.70 -12.88
CA ALA A 53 0.11 -11.08 -12.64
C ALA A 53 0.76 -12.08 -13.61
N TRP A 54 0.89 -11.69 -14.89
CA TRP A 54 1.55 -12.49 -15.93
C TRP A 54 3.03 -12.73 -15.60
N ASN A 55 3.77 -11.66 -15.30
CA ASN A 55 5.20 -11.74 -15.00
C ASN A 55 5.46 -12.51 -13.70
N LEU A 56 4.67 -12.29 -12.65
CA LEU A 56 4.75 -13.07 -11.41
C LEU A 56 4.44 -14.55 -11.65
N GLY A 57 3.49 -14.86 -12.54
CA GLY A 57 3.25 -16.23 -12.99
C GLY A 57 4.46 -16.85 -13.69
N CYS A 58 5.18 -16.10 -14.53
CA CYS A 58 6.45 -16.55 -15.12
C CYS A 58 7.52 -16.79 -14.04
N ILE A 59 7.73 -15.84 -13.11
CA ILE A 59 8.69 -15.98 -12.00
C ILE A 59 8.42 -17.24 -11.19
N SER A 60 7.15 -17.51 -10.90
CA SER A 60 6.74 -18.66 -10.08
C SER A 60 7.09 -20.02 -10.69
N GLN A 61 7.47 -20.10 -11.97
CA GLN A 61 7.93 -21.33 -12.61
C GLN A 61 9.40 -21.64 -12.30
N PHE A 62 10.16 -20.65 -11.83
CA PHE A 62 11.61 -20.77 -11.58
C PHE A 62 11.99 -20.67 -10.10
N LEU A 63 11.01 -20.42 -9.22
CA LEU A 63 11.18 -20.38 -7.76
C LEU A 63 10.40 -21.52 -7.11
N SER A 64 10.86 -21.99 -5.94
CA SER A 64 10.03 -22.85 -5.09
C SER A 64 8.79 -22.08 -4.59
N GLU A 65 7.73 -22.79 -4.18
CA GLU A 65 6.54 -22.13 -3.63
C GLU A 65 6.85 -21.32 -2.38
N GLU A 66 7.80 -21.78 -1.56
CA GLU A 66 8.26 -21.07 -0.36
C GLU A 66 8.99 -19.77 -0.71
N GLU A 67 9.96 -19.82 -1.64
CA GLU A 67 10.69 -18.64 -2.12
C GLU A 67 9.74 -17.64 -2.80
N PHE A 68 8.83 -18.14 -3.64
CA PHE A 68 7.85 -17.29 -4.30
C PHE A 68 6.92 -16.61 -3.28
N ALA A 69 6.41 -17.36 -2.29
CA ALA A 69 5.54 -16.80 -1.26
C ALA A 69 6.23 -15.77 -0.37
N LYS A 70 7.51 -16.01 -0.02
CA LYS A 70 8.34 -15.07 0.72
C LYS A 70 8.53 -13.77 -0.06
N ASN A 71 8.96 -13.89 -1.32
CA ASN A 71 9.25 -12.72 -2.15
C ASN A 71 7.99 -11.98 -2.61
N LEU A 72 6.83 -12.65 -2.71
CA LEU A 72 5.54 -12.01 -3.09
C LEU A 72 5.16 -10.88 -2.12
N GLY A 73 5.55 -10.99 -0.84
CA GLY A 73 5.30 -9.96 0.18
C GLY A 73 6.24 -8.75 0.09
N ASP A 74 7.37 -8.89 -0.59
CA ASP A 74 8.39 -7.85 -0.74
C ASP A 74 8.24 -7.06 -2.05
N PHE A 75 7.34 -7.49 -2.96
CA PHE A 75 7.05 -6.70 -4.15
C PHE A 75 6.35 -5.39 -3.75
N PRO A 76 6.75 -4.24 -4.32
CA PRO A 76 6.35 -2.90 -3.88
C PRO A 76 4.88 -2.54 -4.19
N PHE A 77 4.02 -3.53 -4.48
CA PHE A 77 2.65 -3.30 -4.85
C PHE A 77 1.76 -3.27 -3.60
N ALA A 78 1.43 -2.06 -3.13
CA ALA A 78 0.47 -1.85 -2.05
C ALA A 78 -0.97 -2.18 -2.50
N PHE A 79 -1.30 -3.46 -2.58
CA PHE A 79 -2.64 -3.92 -2.94
C PHE A 79 -3.56 -4.06 -1.73
N SER A 80 -4.81 -3.61 -1.88
CA SER A 80 -5.87 -3.95 -0.94
C SER A 80 -6.01 -5.46 -0.81
N LYS A 81 -6.65 -5.94 0.27
CA LYS A 81 -6.93 -7.37 0.47
C LYS A 81 -7.68 -8.00 -0.72
N LYS A 82 -8.55 -7.23 -1.39
CA LYS A 82 -9.32 -7.71 -2.55
C LYS A 82 -8.44 -7.86 -3.79
N GLU A 83 -7.62 -6.86 -4.07
CA GLU A 83 -6.66 -6.89 -5.19
C GLU A 83 -5.64 -8.01 -4.99
N ASN A 84 -5.13 -8.21 -3.78
CA ASN A 84 -4.25 -9.32 -3.45
C ASN A 84 -4.88 -10.70 -3.74
N ASN A 85 -6.17 -10.86 -3.46
CA ASN A 85 -6.88 -12.09 -3.79
C ASN A 85 -7.08 -12.27 -5.30
N LEU A 86 -7.34 -11.20 -6.03
CA LEU A 86 -7.44 -11.22 -7.49
C LEU A 86 -6.09 -11.56 -8.13
N LEU A 87 -5.01 -10.91 -7.69
CA LEU A 87 -3.65 -11.14 -8.15
C LEU A 87 -3.28 -12.62 -8.04
N LYS A 88 -3.53 -13.23 -6.88
CA LYS A 88 -3.28 -14.68 -6.66
C LYS A 88 -4.05 -15.57 -7.64
N LYS A 89 -5.32 -15.24 -7.93
CA LYS A 89 -6.12 -15.99 -8.92
C LYS A 89 -5.55 -15.85 -10.33
N MET A 90 -5.16 -14.64 -10.71
CA MET A 90 -4.58 -14.38 -12.03
C MET A 90 -3.21 -15.06 -12.20
N ILE A 91 -2.35 -15.01 -11.18
CA ILE A 91 -1.08 -15.76 -11.15
C ILE A 91 -1.36 -17.26 -11.33
N GLN A 92 -2.34 -17.81 -10.60
CA GLN A 92 -2.69 -19.22 -10.75
C GLN A 92 -3.18 -19.56 -12.16
N ALA A 93 -4.02 -18.72 -12.76
CA ALA A 93 -4.46 -18.89 -14.15
C ALA A 93 -3.28 -18.82 -15.13
N LYS A 94 -2.33 -17.91 -14.91
CA LYS A 94 -1.09 -17.83 -15.71
C LYS A 94 -0.28 -19.13 -15.59
N LYS A 95 -0.19 -19.71 -14.39
CA LYS A 95 0.52 -20.98 -14.13
C LYS A 95 -0.18 -22.18 -14.76
N SER A 96 -1.51 -22.22 -14.81
CA SER A 96 -2.25 -23.40 -15.27
C SER A 96 -2.62 -23.38 -16.75
N GLU A 97 -3.05 -22.23 -17.28
CA GLU A 97 -3.63 -22.12 -18.63
C GLU A 97 -2.65 -21.56 -19.66
N TYR A 98 -1.62 -20.85 -19.18
CA TYR A 98 -0.67 -20.12 -20.00
C TYR A 98 0.79 -20.52 -19.67
N ALA A 99 0.98 -21.73 -19.13
CA ALA A 99 2.27 -22.21 -18.63
C ALA A 99 3.35 -22.23 -19.72
N GLN A 100 2.96 -22.53 -20.96
CA GLN A 100 3.83 -22.61 -22.13
C GLN A 100 4.38 -21.24 -22.59
N TYR A 101 3.79 -20.14 -22.14
CA TYR A 101 4.21 -18.79 -22.52
C TYR A 101 5.14 -18.23 -21.43
N ASP A 102 6.44 -18.31 -21.67
CA ASP A 102 7.48 -18.02 -20.69
C ASP A 102 8.11 -16.62 -20.83
N ARG A 103 7.68 -15.84 -21.83
CA ARG A 103 8.20 -14.48 -22.01
C ARG A 103 7.55 -13.49 -21.06
N PHE A 104 8.38 -12.57 -20.59
CA PHE A 104 8.00 -11.50 -19.68
C PHE A 104 7.50 -10.31 -20.48
N ILE A 105 6.45 -9.67 -20.01
CA ILE A 105 5.92 -8.45 -20.60
C ILE A 105 6.68 -7.28 -19.97
N SER A 106 7.50 -6.60 -20.77
CA SER A 106 8.30 -5.46 -20.32
C SER A 106 7.55 -4.13 -20.44
N GLU A 107 6.78 -3.96 -21.51
CA GLU A 107 6.04 -2.72 -21.78
C GLU A 107 4.76 -3.03 -22.57
N PHE A 108 3.72 -2.22 -22.38
CA PHE A 108 2.57 -2.20 -23.28
C PHE A 108 2.17 -0.76 -23.62
N LYS A 109 1.44 -0.63 -24.72
CA LYS A 109 0.78 0.61 -25.12
C LYS A 109 -0.66 0.32 -25.47
N LEU A 110 -1.57 1.13 -24.94
CA LEU A 110 -2.98 1.11 -25.30
C LEU A 110 -3.33 2.43 -25.99
N GLU A 111 -3.45 2.40 -27.32
CA GLU A 111 -3.63 3.60 -28.14
C GLU A 111 -4.74 3.38 -29.17
N PRO A 112 -5.51 4.41 -29.54
CA PRO A 112 -6.50 4.31 -30.60
C PRO A 112 -5.82 4.05 -31.95
N ASP A 113 -6.35 3.12 -32.72
CA ASP A 113 -5.94 2.91 -34.11
C ASP A 113 -6.46 4.02 -35.03
N LYS A 114 -6.17 3.90 -36.33
CA LYS A 114 -6.60 4.87 -37.35
C LYS A 114 -8.12 5.03 -37.45
N ASN A 115 -8.89 4.10 -36.89
CA ASN A 115 -10.35 4.11 -36.86
C ASN A 115 -10.90 4.50 -35.47
N GLY A 116 -10.03 4.90 -34.52
CA GLY A 116 -10.41 5.24 -33.15
C GLY A 116 -10.60 4.04 -32.22
N MET A 117 -10.27 2.82 -32.65
CA MET A 117 -10.43 1.61 -31.83
C MET A 117 -9.16 1.37 -31.00
N MET A 118 -9.31 1.21 -29.68
CA MET A 118 -8.19 0.95 -28.79
C MET A 118 -7.43 -0.32 -29.16
N THR A 119 -6.14 -0.17 -29.41
CA THR A 119 -5.21 -1.23 -29.79
C THR A 119 -4.16 -1.40 -28.70
N LEU A 120 -4.01 -2.65 -28.26
CA LEU A 120 -2.97 -3.04 -27.31
C LEU A 120 -1.75 -3.54 -28.08
N THR A 121 -0.62 -2.91 -27.83
CA THR A 121 0.71 -3.39 -28.24
C THR A 121 1.44 -3.86 -27.00
N VAL A 122 2.10 -5.02 -27.09
CA VAL A 122 2.85 -5.60 -25.97
C VAL A 122 4.26 -5.89 -26.45
N LEU A 123 5.25 -5.45 -25.68
CA LEU A 123 6.64 -5.82 -25.81
C LEU A 123 6.97 -6.88 -24.78
N THR A 124 7.79 -7.84 -25.20
CA THR A 124 8.23 -8.92 -24.33
C THR A 124 9.71 -9.16 -24.44
N GLU A 125 10.28 -9.68 -23.37
CA GLU A 125 11.67 -10.09 -23.29
C GLU A 125 11.79 -11.50 -22.71
N ASP A 126 12.93 -12.13 -22.94
CA ASP A 126 13.26 -13.40 -22.32
C ASP A 126 13.61 -13.20 -20.83
N LYS A 127 13.65 -14.30 -20.10
CA LYS A 127 13.91 -14.31 -18.65
C LYS A 127 15.23 -13.63 -18.28
N ASP A 128 16.31 -13.89 -19.02
CA ASP A 128 17.62 -13.37 -18.65
C ASP A 128 17.69 -11.85 -18.89
N SER A 129 17.10 -11.39 -19.99
CA SER A 129 16.88 -9.95 -20.25
C SER A 129 16.01 -9.30 -19.18
N PHE A 130 14.90 -9.93 -18.78
CA PHE A 130 14.01 -9.41 -17.72
C PHE A 130 14.74 -9.31 -16.38
N ILE A 131 15.46 -10.35 -15.97
CA ILE A 131 16.23 -10.33 -14.72
C ILE A 131 17.34 -9.28 -14.80
N ALA A 132 18.07 -9.20 -15.91
CA ALA A 132 19.10 -8.19 -16.09
C ALA A 132 18.50 -6.77 -16.03
N ASN A 133 17.33 -6.53 -16.63
CA ASN A 133 16.66 -5.24 -16.59
C ASN A 133 16.13 -4.91 -15.20
N GLN A 134 15.56 -5.88 -14.48
CA GLN A 134 15.13 -5.69 -13.09
C GLN A 134 16.30 -5.50 -12.12
N MET A 135 17.41 -6.20 -12.35
CA MET A 135 18.66 -5.98 -11.60
C MET A 135 19.31 -4.64 -11.97
N ASN A 136 19.15 -4.16 -13.20
CA ASN A 136 19.60 -2.84 -13.62
C ASN A 136 18.69 -1.74 -13.09
N ASP A 137 17.39 -1.96 -13.02
CA ASP A 137 16.44 -1.13 -12.26
C ASP A 137 16.82 -1.13 -10.79
N SER A 138 17.24 -2.27 -10.24
CA SER A 138 17.83 -2.35 -8.91
C SER A 138 19.23 -1.68 -8.82
N ARG A 139 19.87 -1.35 -9.93
CA ARG A 139 21.10 -0.52 -10.00
C ARG A 139 20.80 0.96 -10.23
N TYR A 140 19.53 1.35 -10.37
CA TYR A 140 19.06 2.73 -10.12
C TYR A 140 18.94 3.03 -8.61
N PHE A 141 19.38 2.11 -7.74
CA PHE A 141 19.67 2.41 -6.33
C PHE A 141 21.14 2.76 -6.07
N ASP A 142 21.98 2.86 -7.10
CA ASP A 142 23.33 3.42 -6.98
C ASP A 142 23.40 4.70 -7.81
N ASP A 143 23.49 5.84 -7.11
CA ASP A 143 23.98 7.15 -7.53
C ASP A 143 23.55 7.65 -8.94
N ASP A 144 22.38 8.28 -9.03
CA ASP A 144 22.22 9.58 -9.71
C ASP A 144 20.83 10.15 -9.39
N GLU A 145 20.84 11.27 -8.66
CA GLU A 145 19.71 12.18 -8.44
C GLU A 145 19.14 12.65 -9.81
N ASP A 146 17.82 12.93 -9.87
CA ASP A 146 17.16 13.82 -10.87
C ASP A 146 16.25 13.28 -12.01
N ASP A 147 15.57 12.11 -11.94
CA ASP A 147 14.37 11.94 -12.82
C ASP A 147 13.29 10.91 -12.40
N PHE A 148 13.21 10.53 -11.12
CA PHE A 148 11.99 9.92 -10.59
C PHE A 148 11.07 11.03 -10.09
N ASN A 149 9.84 11.09 -10.61
CA ASN A 149 8.87 12.09 -10.19
C ASN A 149 8.42 11.77 -8.74
N GLU A 150 9.13 12.35 -7.79
CA GLU A 150 8.97 12.32 -6.33
C GLU A 150 7.57 12.79 -5.84
N SER A 151 6.67 13.15 -6.76
CA SER A 151 5.37 13.75 -6.44
C SER A 151 4.30 12.76 -5.96
N ASP A 152 4.46 11.45 -6.18
CA ASP A 152 3.37 10.48 -5.97
C ASP A 152 3.52 9.63 -4.70
N TYR A 153 4.69 9.70 -4.04
CA TYR A 153 4.86 9.23 -2.67
C TYR A 153 5.48 10.36 -1.88
N GLU A 154 4.68 11.01 -1.02
CA GLU A 154 5.24 11.92 -0.04
C GLU A 154 6.18 11.09 0.86
N GLN A 155 7.49 11.27 0.68
CA GLN A 155 8.52 10.51 1.40
C GLN A 155 8.22 10.51 2.90
N GLY A 156 8.15 9.32 3.49
CA GLY A 156 7.86 9.14 4.91
C GLY A 156 6.38 9.15 5.29
N PHE A 157 5.43 9.48 4.40
CA PHE A 157 4.01 9.47 4.76
C PHE A 157 3.55 8.07 5.19
N ILE A 158 2.99 7.95 6.39
CA ILE A 158 2.45 6.69 6.91
C ILE A 158 0.93 6.65 6.73
N ASN A 159 0.42 5.49 6.33
CA ASN A 159 -1.03 5.21 6.18
C ASN A 159 -1.71 5.11 7.56
N ARG A 160 -1.67 6.16 8.38
CA ARG A 160 -2.30 6.22 9.71
C ARG A 160 -2.74 7.64 10.02
N THR A 161 -3.92 7.74 10.62
CA THR A 161 -4.35 8.97 11.27
C THR A 161 -3.83 8.98 12.71
N ALA A 162 -3.23 10.09 13.16
CA ALA A 162 -2.81 10.29 14.54
C ALA A 162 -3.91 11.00 15.35
N ILE A 163 -4.28 10.39 16.47
CA ILE A 163 -5.18 10.98 17.48
C ILE A 163 -4.35 11.46 18.64
N ILE A 164 -4.48 12.75 18.95
CA ILE A 164 -3.69 13.41 19.98
C ILE A 164 -4.64 13.72 21.15
N VAL A 165 -4.51 12.95 22.24
CA VAL A 165 -5.31 13.10 23.46
C VAL A 165 -4.54 13.97 24.43
N LYS A 166 -4.95 15.23 24.54
CA LYS A 166 -4.33 16.24 25.40
C LYS A 166 -5.09 16.32 26.73
N PRO A 167 -4.46 15.96 27.86
CA PRO A 167 -5.06 16.21 29.16
C PRO A 167 -5.30 17.71 29.38
N ILE A 168 -6.38 18.03 30.07
CA ILE A 168 -6.70 19.38 30.52
C ILE A 168 -6.97 19.38 32.03
N GLN A 169 -7.16 20.57 32.59
CA GLN A 169 -7.16 20.85 34.03
C GLN A 169 -7.80 19.76 34.93
N PRO A 170 -9.00 19.22 34.64
CA PRO A 170 -9.62 18.20 35.51
C PRO A 170 -8.82 16.89 35.63
N PHE A 171 -8.08 16.49 34.60
CA PHE A 171 -7.21 15.31 34.68
C PHE A 171 -6.03 15.55 35.62
N TYR A 172 -5.44 16.74 35.59
CA TYR A 172 -4.34 17.12 36.50
C TYR A 172 -4.80 17.16 37.96
N GLU A 173 -5.98 17.74 38.20
CA GLU A 173 -6.58 17.76 39.54
C GLU A 173 -6.81 16.33 40.09
N TRP A 174 -7.22 15.41 39.22
CA TRP A 174 -7.34 14.01 39.60
C TRP A 174 -5.98 13.37 39.93
N ILE A 175 -4.93 13.60 39.13
CA ILE A 175 -3.57 13.09 39.43
C ILE A 175 -3.10 13.61 40.79
N ILE A 176 -3.24 14.91 41.06
CA ILE A 176 -2.86 15.53 42.34
C ILE A 176 -3.63 14.91 43.50
N SER A 177 -4.91 14.57 43.30
CA SER A 177 -5.75 13.97 44.34
C SER A 177 -5.30 12.57 44.77
N ILE A 178 -4.72 11.80 43.84
CA ILE A 178 -4.25 10.43 44.11
C ILE A 178 -2.77 10.36 44.50
N SER A 179 -2.00 11.42 44.21
CA SER A 179 -0.58 11.54 44.56
C SER A 179 -0.25 12.93 45.14
N PRO A 180 -0.72 13.25 46.37
CA PRO A 180 -0.47 14.55 46.98
C PRO A 180 1.03 14.79 47.20
N GLY A 181 1.53 15.94 46.73
CA GLY A 181 2.94 16.32 46.87
C GLY A 181 3.85 15.90 45.72
N PHE A 182 3.33 15.17 44.73
CA PHE A 182 4.06 14.94 43.48
C PHE A 182 3.88 16.17 42.56
N PRO A 183 4.97 16.77 42.05
CA PRO A 183 4.85 17.85 41.08
C PRO A 183 4.29 17.25 39.80
N VAL A 184 3.06 17.63 39.42
CA VAL A 184 2.52 17.33 38.09
C VAL A 184 2.93 18.48 37.18
N PRO A 185 3.78 18.24 36.17
CA PRO A 185 4.09 19.26 35.18
C PRO A 185 2.80 19.86 34.59
N PRO A 186 2.68 21.19 34.50
CA PRO A 186 1.48 21.85 34.00
C PRO A 186 1.16 21.46 32.55
N ASP A 187 2.16 21.00 31.80
CA ASP A 187 2.07 20.61 30.40
C ASP A 187 2.47 19.13 30.26
N GLN A 188 1.62 18.22 30.75
CA GLN A 188 1.83 16.80 30.45
C GLN A 188 1.82 16.56 28.94
N GLU A 189 2.70 15.66 28.50
CA GLU A 189 2.76 15.25 27.12
C GLU A 189 1.43 14.61 26.68
N PRO A 190 0.96 14.91 25.46
CA PRO A 190 -0.21 14.24 24.92
C PRO A 190 0.07 12.77 24.69
N MET A 191 -0.97 11.95 24.83
CA MET A 191 -0.93 10.58 24.33
C MET A 191 -1.31 10.58 22.85
N ILE A 192 -0.47 9.98 22.01
CA ILE A 192 -0.70 9.87 20.57
C ILE A 192 -1.06 8.43 20.23
N TYR A 193 -2.12 8.25 19.45
CA TYR A 193 -2.59 6.95 18.99
C TYR A 193 -2.71 6.95 17.47
N LEU A 194 -1.98 6.03 16.83
CA LEU A 194 -2.11 5.79 15.39
C LEU A 194 -3.27 4.84 15.12
N ILE A 195 -4.17 5.24 14.24
CA ILE A 195 -5.38 4.50 13.87
C ILE A 195 -5.50 4.40 12.35
N GLU A 196 -6.52 3.67 11.88
CA GLU A 196 -6.80 3.55 10.44
C GLU A 196 -6.86 4.94 9.78
N GLU A 197 -6.26 5.07 8.60
CA GLU A 197 -6.21 6.32 7.83
C GLU A 197 -7.62 6.84 7.50
N ASP A 198 -8.45 5.97 6.91
CA ASP A 198 -9.79 6.32 6.41
C ASP A 198 -10.91 6.18 7.44
N ILE A 199 -10.94 7.08 8.43
CA ILE A 199 -12.05 7.12 9.39
C ILE A 199 -13.20 7.98 8.85
N ASN A 200 -14.21 7.30 8.32
CA ASN A 200 -15.43 7.93 7.78
C ASN A 200 -16.21 8.79 8.79
N ASP A 201 -16.18 8.45 10.08
CA ASP A 201 -16.90 9.17 11.14
C ASP A 201 -16.07 9.16 12.44
N PHE A 202 -15.25 10.20 12.59
CA PHE A 202 -14.34 10.34 13.73
C PHE A 202 -15.09 10.45 15.06
N ASP A 203 -16.20 11.18 15.12
CA ASP A 203 -16.94 11.37 16.37
C ASP A 203 -17.54 10.05 16.87
N LYS A 204 -18.09 9.24 15.95
CA LYS A 204 -18.58 7.90 16.28
C LYS A 204 -17.45 6.98 16.72
N TRP A 205 -16.31 7.02 16.03
CA TRP A 205 -15.13 6.26 16.41
C TRP A 205 -14.66 6.67 17.82
N LEU A 206 -14.53 7.96 18.09
CA LEU A 206 -14.07 8.49 19.38
C LEU A 206 -15.03 8.11 20.49
N ARG A 207 -16.36 8.19 20.26
CA ARG A 207 -17.36 7.75 21.25
C ARG A 207 -17.26 6.27 21.59
N LYS A 208 -16.98 5.42 20.59
CA LYS A 208 -16.81 3.98 20.79
C LYS A 208 -15.52 3.65 21.55
N ASN A 209 -14.47 4.45 21.35
CA ASN A 209 -13.13 4.17 21.89
C ASN A 209 -12.75 5.01 23.12
N SER A 210 -13.51 6.05 23.48
CA SER A 210 -13.15 7.00 24.54
C SER A 210 -12.93 6.34 25.89
N GLU A 211 -13.70 5.31 26.23
CA GLU A 211 -13.50 4.61 27.51
C GLU A 211 -12.13 3.92 27.54
N LYS A 212 -11.71 3.28 26.44
CA LYS A 212 -10.39 2.64 26.34
C LYS A 212 -9.27 3.66 26.43
N LEU A 213 -9.36 4.76 25.68
CA LEU A 213 -8.38 5.86 25.73
C LEU A 213 -8.26 6.44 27.14
N PHE A 214 -9.40 6.63 27.82
CA PHE A 214 -9.42 7.09 29.20
C PHE A 214 -8.73 6.10 30.14
N GLN A 215 -9.00 4.79 30.01
CA GLN A 215 -8.34 3.78 30.83
C GLN A 215 -6.82 3.79 30.64
N MET A 216 -6.34 3.86 29.40
CA MET A 216 -4.90 3.94 29.10
C MET A 216 -4.25 5.17 29.78
N ALA A 217 -4.93 6.32 29.75
CA ALA A 217 -4.46 7.52 30.43
C ALA A 217 -4.37 7.36 31.95
N LEU A 218 -5.36 6.69 32.56
CA LEU A 218 -5.40 6.46 34.01
C LEU A 218 -4.36 5.41 34.45
N GLU A 219 -4.17 4.36 33.65
CA GLU A 219 -3.18 3.29 33.90
C GLU A 219 -1.76 3.82 33.93
N GLY A 220 -1.45 4.88 33.17
CA GLY A 220 -0.16 5.56 33.21
C GLY A 220 0.20 6.16 34.58
N TRP A 221 -0.79 6.35 35.47
CA TRP A 221 -0.58 6.93 36.80
C TRP A 221 -0.82 5.96 37.95
N THR A 222 -1.86 5.13 37.87
CA THR A 222 -2.12 4.14 38.92
C THR A 222 -2.84 2.92 38.35
N THR A 223 -2.37 1.73 38.72
CA THR A 223 -3.04 0.46 38.41
C THR A 223 -4.18 0.16 39.39
N ASN A 224 -4.30 0.92 40.48
CA ASN A 224 -5.38 0.76 41.46
C ASN A 224 -6.69 1.35 40.94
N LYS A 225 -7.51 0.50 40.30
CA LYS A 225 -8.80 0.88 39.70
C LYS A 225 -9.83 1.47 40.68
N LYS A 226 -9.62 1.34 42.00
CA LYS A 226 -10.47 2.00 43.01
C LYS A 226 -10.25 3.53 43.05
N GLN A 227 -9.08 4.01 42.64
CA GLN A 227 -8.74 5.44 42.57
C GLN A 227 -9.23 6.10 41.28
N TRP A 228 -9.68 5.31 40.30
CA TRP A 228 -10.16 5.83 39.03
C TRP A 228 -11.59 6.38 39.15
N PRO A 229 -11.98 7.30 38.25
CA PRO A 229 -13.39 7.61 38.04
C PRO A 229 -14.17 6.34 37.70
N GLN A 230 -15.19 6.02 38.49
CA GLN A 230 -15.95 4.78 38.31
C GLN A 230 -16.83 4.81 37.06
N LYS A 231 -17.29 6.00 36.65
CA LYS A 231 -18.09 6.22 35.43
C LYS A 231 -17.31 7.01 34.38
N ARG A 232 -16.56 6.31 33.52
CA ARG A 232 -15.74 6.89 32.43
C ARG A 232 -16.56 7.12 31.15
N SER A 233 -17.64 7.89 31.28
CA SER A 233 -18.50 8.20 30.14
C SER A 233 -17.77 9.09 29.11
N TYR A 234 -18.23 9.06 27.86
CA TYR A 234 -17.73 9.97 26.81
C TYR A 234 -17.79 11.45 27.23
N LYS A 235 -18.82 11.84 27.97
CA LYS A 235 -18.94 13.21 28.49
C LYS A 235 -17.78 13.55 29.42
N LEU A 236 -17.51 12.70 30.41
CA LEU A 236 -16.40 12.89 31.35
C LEU A 236 -15.05 12.88 30.62
N PHE A 237 -14.88 12.01 29.62
CA PHE A 237 -13.69 12.02 28.77
C PHE A 237 -13.48 13.37 28.08
N ARG A 238 -14.53 13.98 27.52
CA ARG A 238 -14.44 15.31 26.89
C ARG A 238 -14.24 16.46 27.88
N GLU A 239 -14.61 16.28 29.14
CA GLU A 239 -14.31 17.24 30.22
C GLU A 239 -12.83 17.18 30.65
N TRP A 240 -12.18 16.04 30.46
CA TRP A 240 -10.82 15.77 30.95
C TRP A 240 -9.76 15.84 29.85
N PHE A 241 -10.16 15.68 28.60
CA PHE A 241 -9.25 15.67 27.46
C PHE A 241 -9.78 16.50 26.29
N ARG A 242 -8.88 17.28 25.69
CA ARG A 242 -9.04 17.76 24.32
C ARG A 242 -8.49 16.71 23.37
N VAL A 243 -9.16 16.46 22.25
CA VAL A 243 -8.72 15.50 21.24
C VAL A 243 -8.54 16.22 19.92
N ASP A 244 -7.32 16.16 19.39
CA ASP A 244 -6.96 16.69 18.08
C ASP A 244 -6.66 15.52 17.12
N VAL A 245 -6.78 15.77 15.82
CA VAL A 245 -6.56 14.78 14.76
C VAL A 245 -5.52 15.32 13.78
N ALA A 246 -4.53 14.51 13.45
CA ALA A 246 -3.58 14.77 12.38
C ALA A 246 -3.66 13.63 11.36
N THR A 247 -4.04 13.98 10.13
CA THR A 247 -4.15 13.02 9.01
C THR A 247 -2.87 12.93 8.19
N MET A 248 -2.01 13.94 8.28
CA MET A 248 -0.71 13.97 7.63
C MET A 248 0.35 13.57 8.65
N VAL A 249 0.77 12.30 8.63
CA VAL A 249 1.77 11.76 9.56
C VAL A 249 2.94 11.23 8.74
N TYR A 250 4.14 11.67 9.08
CA TYR A 250 5.37 11.29 8.39
C TYR A 250 6.30 10.58 9.37
N ASP A 251 6.74 9.39 9.00
CA ASP A 251 7.89 8.71 9.57
C ASP A 251 9.14 9.19 8.86
N MET A 252 9.99 9.88 9.60
CA MET A 252 11.23 10.47 9.08
C MET A 252 12.43 9.52 9.23
N GLU A 253 12.23 8.35 9.83
CA GLU A 253 13.28 7.37 10.07
C GLU A 253 13.35 6.34 8.93
N PHE A 254 14.56 5.83 8.68
CA PHE A 254 14.78 4.78 7.69
C PHE A 254 14.49 3.37 8.24
N GLU A 255 14.61 3.20 9.55
CA GLU A 255 14.41 1.91 10.21
C GLU A 255 12.92 1.64 10.47
N PRO A 256 12.44 0.38 10.33
CA PRO A 256 11.03 0.07 10.55
C PRO A 256 10.55 0.37 11.98
N ILE A 257 9.30 0.85 12.10
CA ILE A 257 8.64 0.99 13.42
C ILE A 257 8.32 -0.39 14.00
N TYR A 258 8.84 -0.67 15.20
CA TYR A 258 8.51 -1.87 15.98
C TYR A 258 7.53 -1.55 17.12
N LYS A 259 6.69 -2.53 17.49
CA LYS A 259 5.85 -2.45 18.69
C LYS A 259 6.55 -3.17 19.83
N GLU A 260 6.71 -2.47 20.96
CA GLU A 260 7.18 -3.10 22.19
C GLU A 260 6.18 -4.18 22.65
N LEU A 261 6.69 -5.33 23.09
CA LEU A 261 5.94 -6.51 23.55
C LEU A 261 5.76 -6.52 25.06
#